data_AF-A0A403MQ50-F1
#
_entry.id   AF-A0A403MQ50-F1
#
_cell.length_a   1.000
_cell.length_b   1.000
_cell.length_c   1.000
_cell.angle_alpha   90.00
_cell.angle_beta   90.00
_cell.angle_gamma   90.00
#
_symmetry.space_group_name_H-M   'P 1'
#
loop_
_entity.id
_entity.type
_entity.pdbx_description
1 polymer ?
#
loop_
_entity_poly.entity_id
_entity_poly.type
_entity_poly.pdbx_seq_one_letter_code
_entity_poly.pdbx_strand_id
1 'polypeptide(L)'
;MLWQYDRETVVRLFCALISGRALPTPAAHAKREQLLAWLPEKLTELDSLDFLPVAVLHDVYMHCSYADLPGKHLIKRSVNTLVRHTLPTQGFCDLAVKGGETSPPAAGEKPVMLVVLEHFTSRHSVYRTHSTAFRALRAGFTLHGVAMEGSVDAVTEQVFDVCHRVSGSEAFRETYALARELKPAVVYYAGVGMFPYTIYLSNLRLAPLQLVGLGHGASTFCGQLDGFVVEEDFVGDPACFSERVCAVPADSMPFVPPAQTSRVAEKRVPFAIRQQQALPFALPVRIAVCASIMKINPGFLSALAEVQARCRVPVQFCFYMGFA
;
A
#
# COMPACT_ATOMS: atom_id res chain seq x y z
N MET A 1 23.79 20.21 12.31
CA MET A 1 24.19 21.51 11.75
C MET A 1 23.13 22.06 10.80
N LEU A 2 22.85 21.45 9.63
CA LEU A 2 21.85 21.98 8.68
C LEU A 2 20.45 22.23 9.30
N TRP A 3 19.96 21.30 10.14
CA TRP A 3 18.66 21.42 10.84
C TRP A 3 18.51 22.70 11.67
N GLN A 4 19.62 23.25 12.20
CA GLN A 4 19.59 24.44 13.03
C GLN A 4 19.43 25.73 12.21
N TYR A 5 19.74 25.69 10.91
CA TYR A 5 19.66 26.85 10.03
C TYR A 5 18.30 26.96 9.35
N ASP A 6 17.83 25.87 8.72
CA ASP A 6 16.57 25.86 7.98
C ASP A 6 15.97 24.45 8.03
N ARG A 7 14.94 24.27 8.87
CA ARG A 7 14.29 22.96 9.06
C ARG A 7 13.51 22.54 7.82
N GLU A 8 12.77 23.44 7.18
CA GLU A 8 11.95 23.12 6.02
C GLU A 8 12.80 22.66 4.84
N THR A 9 13.88 23.38 4.54
CA THR A 9 14.79 23.01 3.45
C THR A 9 15.46 21.67 3.71
N VAL A 10 15.82 21.37 4.97
CA VAL A 10 16.36 20.06 5.34
C VAL A 10 15.34 18.96 5.15
N VAL A 11 14.09 19.16 5.57
CA VAL A 11 13.02 18.18 5.35
C VAL A 11 12.75 17.97 3.86
N ARG A 12 12.64 19.03 3.05
CA ARG A 12 12.48 18.94 1.59
C ARG A 12 13.58 18.06 0.97
N LEU A 13 14.84 18.33 1.32
CA LEU A 13 15.97 17.56 0.82
C LEU A 13 15.91 16.10 1.25
N PHE A 14 15.64 15.83 2.53
CA PHE A 14 15.68 14.47 3.07
C PHE A 14 14.52 13.62 2.57
N CYS A 15 13.32 14.20 2.47
CA CYS A 15 12.19 13.57 1.82
C CYS A 15 12.47 13.27 0.34
N ALA A 16 13.10 14.18 -0.41
CA ALA A 16 13.50 13.94 -1.79
C ALA A 16 14.55 12.82 -1.94
N LEU A 17 15.44 12.66 -0.96
CA LEU A 17 16.41 11.56 -0.95
C LEU A 17 15.78 10.21 -0.63
N ILE A 18 14.77 10.18 0.24
CA ILE A 18 14.02 8.95 0.57
C ILE A 18 13.12 8.54 -0.61
N SER A 19 12.53 9.51 -1.33
CA SER A 19 11.55 9.27 -2.40
C SER A 19 12.13 8.60 -3.65
N GLY A 20 13.45 8.47 -3.78
CA GLY A 20 14.07 7.81 -4.93
C GLY A 20 13.55 6.38 -5.15
N ARG A 21 12.98 6.10 -6.33
CA ARG A 21 12.44 4.77 -6.69
C ARG A 21 13.53 3.71 -6.86
N ALA A 22 14.75 4.10 -7.18
CA ALA A 22 15.87 3.18 -7.41
C ALA A 22 17.08 3.57 -6.55
N LEU A 23 17.33 2.84 -5.45
CA LEU A 23 18.51 3.03 -4.61
C LEU A 23 19.34 1.72 -4.48
N PRO A 24 19.81 1.13 -5.60
CA PRO A 24 20.47 -0.18 -5.59
C PRO A 24 21.92 -0.13 -5.06
N THR A 25 22.53 1.05 -4.96
CA THR A 25 23.92 1.19 -4.52
C THR A 25 24.04 1.24 -3.00
N PRO A 26 25.11 0.69 -2.40
CA PRO A 26 25.31 0.75 -0.95
C PRO A 26 25.22 2.17 -0.38
N ALA A 27 25.78 3.16 -1.07
CA ALA A 27 25.77 4.55 -0.61
C ALA A 27 24.36 5.18 -0.63
N ALA A 28 23.55 4.89 -1.67
CA ALA A 28 22.20 5.41 -1.77
C ALA A 28 21.27 4.74 -0.74
N HIS A 29 21.37 3.41 -0.61
CA HIS A 29 20.60 2.64 0.36
C HIS A 29 20.94 3.04 1.80
N ALA A 30 22.23 3.09 2.16
CA ALA A 30 22.66 3.49 3.50
C ALA A 30 22.21 4.91 3.87
N LYS A 31 22.14 5.82 2.90
CA LYS A 31 21.61 7.17 3.12
C LYS A 31 20.11 7.13 3.46
N ARG A 32 19.31 6.33 2.76
CA ARG A 32 17.90 6.12 3.13
C ARG A 32 17.79 5.56 4.55
N GLU A 33 18.58 4.55 4.90
CA GLU A 33 18.59 3.94 6.25
C GLU A 33 18.84 5.01 7.33
N GLN A 34 19.89 5.82 7.17
CA GLN A 34 20.23 6.89 8.12
C GLN A 34 19.15 7.96 8.22
N LEU A 35 18.56 8.36 7.08
CA LEU A 35 17.49 9.35 7.06
C LEU A 35 16.22 8.82 7.73
N LEU A 36 15.86 7.56 7.51
CA LEU A 36 14.70 6.94 8.17
C LEU A 36 14.92 6.73 9.67
N ALA A 37 16.16 6.57 10.13
CA ALA A 37 16.47 6.52 11.55
C ALA A 37 16.39 7.90 12.22
N TRP A 38 16.71 8.98 11.50
CA TRP A 38 16.84 10.33 12.07
C TRP A 38 15.61 11.23 11.88
N LEU A 39 15.01 11.21 10.69
CA LEU A 39 13.95 12.14 10.30
C LEU A 39 12.64 12.00 11.10
N PRO A 40 12.17 10.79 11.49
CA PRO A 40 10.89 10.65 12.19
C PRO A 40 10.77 11.51 13.45
N GLU A 41 11.80 11.53 14.30
CA GLU A 41 11.82 12.35 15.53
C GLU A 41 11.86 13.84 15.21
N LYS A 42 12.51 14.23 14.11
CA LYS A 42 12.65 15.63 13.71
C LYS A 42 11.39 16.22 13.11
N LEU A 43 10.61 15.40 12.42
CA LEU A 43 9.31 15.81 11.92
C LEU A 43 8.35 16.23 13.04
N THR A 44 8.48 15.71 14.27
CA THR A 44 7.62 16.15 15.39
C THR A 44 7.95 17.54 15.92
N GLU A 45 9.06 18.15 15.49
CA GLU A 45 9.44 19.53 15.83
C GLU A 45 8.85 20.57 14.84
N LEU A 46 8.02 20.14 13.90
CA LEU A 46 7.37 20.98 12.89
C LEU A 46 5.86 21.11 13.14
N ASP A 47 5.28 22.19 12.63
CA ASP A 47 3.84 22.45 12.76
C ASP A 47 3.02 21.88 11.58
N SER A 48 3.62 21.76 10.40
CA SER A 48 2.93 21.32 9.17
C SER A 48 3.87 20.70 8.13
N LEU A 49 3.30 20.09 7.10
CA LEU A 49 4.01 19.60 5.90
C LEU A 49 3.60 20.35 4.62
N ASP A 50 2.91 21.49 4.73
CA ASP A 50 2.36 22.23 3.57
C ASP A 50 3.47 22.71 2.61
N PHE A 51 4.69 22.79 3.11
CA PHE A 51 5.88 23.18 2.37
C PHE A 51 6.48 22.04 1.51
N LEU A 52 6.03 20.79 1.70
CA LEU A 52 6.44 19.63 0.91
C LEU A 52 5.50 19.43 -0.30
N PRO A 53 6.05 19.15 -1.49
CA PRO A 53 5.23 18.72 -2.61
C PRO A 53 4.49 17.43 -2.26
N VAL A 54 3.19 17.39 -2.52
CA VAL A 54 2.32 16.22 -2.30
C VAL A 54 2.86 14.96 -2.97
N ALA A 55 3.46 15.09 -4.15
CA ALA A 55 4.12 13.99 -4.85
C ALA A 55 5.29 13.39 -4.04
N VAL A 56 6.06 14.18 -3.29
CA VAL A 56 7.14 13.66 -2.46
C VAL A 56 6.59 12.93 -1.23
N LEU A 57 5.46 13.39 -0.68
CA LEU A 57 4.86 12.81 0.52
C LEU A 57 4.49 11.33 0.35
N HIS A 58 3.76 11.00 -0.72
CA HIS A 58 3.31 9.63 -0.96
C HIS A 58 4.49 8.69 -1.30
N ASP A 59 5.50 9.18 -2.04
CA ASP A 59 6.73 8.43 -2.30
C ASP A 59 7.49 8.13 -1.00
N VAL A 60 7.63 9.11 -0.08
CA VAL A 60 8.25 8.88 1.24
C VAL A 60 7.47 7.85 2.05
N TYR A 61 6.14 7.99 2.07
CA TYR A 61 5.24 7.10 2.79
C TYR A 61 5.37 5.65 2.29
N MET A 62 5.47 5.43 0.98
CA MET A 62 5.63 4.08 0.42
C MET A 62 7.06 3.56 0.46
N HIS A 63 8.03 4.36 0.04
CA HIS A 63 9.40 3.91 -0.25
C HIS A 63 10.20 3.58 1.01
N CYS A 64 9.78 4.07 2.17
CA CYS A 64 10.34 3.64 3.44
C CYS A 64 10.22 2.11 3.64
N SER A 65 9.23 1.45 3.03
CA SER A 65 9.04 0.00 3.14
C SER A 65 10.16 -0.84 2.51
N TYR A 66 10.95 -0.26 1.61
CA TYR A 66 12.08 -0.92 0.94
C TYR A 66 13.43 -0.75 1.67
N ALA A 67 13.42 -0.13 2.85
CA ALA A 67 14.55 -0.10 3.76
C ALA A 67 14.68 -1.43 4.55
N ASP A 68 15.87 -1.67 5.11
CA ASP A 68 16.14 -2.81 5.97
C ASP A 68 15.96 -2.49 7.47
N LEU A 69 16.02 -1.19 7.83
CA LEU A 69 15.83 -0.68 9.19
C LEU A 69 14.56 -1.26 9.83
N PRO A 70 14.63 -1.93 11.00
CA PRO A 70 13.45 -2.46 11.69
C PRO A 70 12.37 -1.38 11.95
N GLY A 71 12.79 -0.15 12.25
CA GLY A 71 11.92 1.02 12.45
C GLY A 71 11.58 1.82 11.20
N LYS A 72 11.78 1.27 9.99
CA LYS A 72 11.62 2.02 8.71
C LYS A 72 10.29 2.74 8.53
N HIS A 73 9.21 2.20 9.10
CA HIS A 73 7.87 2.77 8.98
C HIS A 73 7.56 3.86 10.01
N LEU A 74 8.44 4.13 10.99
CA LEU A 74 8.23 5.18 11.99
C LEU A 74 8.04 6.57 11.38
N ILE A 75 8.60 6.81 10.19
CA ILE A 75 8.36 8.04 9.43
C ILE A 75 6.88 8.26 9.11
N LYS A 76 6.11 7.19 8.85
CA LYS A 76 4.67 7.28 8.57
C LYS A 76 3.93 7.85 9.77
N ARG A 77 4.29 7.44 11.00
CA ARG A 77 3.71 7.98 12.24
C ARG A 77 3.89 9.49 12.31
N SER A 78 5.11 9.98 12.08
CA SER A 78 5.39 11.43 12.16
C SER A 78 4.67 12.21 11.07
N VAL A 79 4.60 11.66 9.84
CA VAL A 79 3.80 12.22 8.75
C VAL A 79 2.33 12.31 9.15
N ASN A 80 1.76 11.22 9.69
CA ASN A 80 0.36 11.18 10.12
C ASN A 80 0.05 12.19 11.23
N THR A 81 0.95 12.36 12.21
CA THR A 81 0.80 13.38 13.25
C THR A 81 0.67 14.77 12.65
N LEU A 82 1.55 15.13 11.71
CA LEU A 82 1.51 16.44 11.05
C LEU A 82 0.25 16.60 10.19
N VAL A 83 -0.09 15.60 9.38
CA VAL A 83 -1.34 15.58 8.60
C VAL A 83 -2.55 15.79 9.51
N ARG A 84 -2.60 15.09 10.64
CA ARG A 84 -3.68 15.21 11.63
C ARG A 84 -3.75 16.60 12.25
N HIS A 85 -2.62 17.25 12.50
CA HIS A 85 -2.59 18.63 13.01
C HIS A 85 -3.08 19.65 11.98
N THR A 86 -2.78 19.44 10.70
CA THR A 86 -3.17 20.36 9.62
C THR A 86 -4.66 20.24 9.24
N LEU A 87 -5.26 19.06 9.33
CA LEU A 87 -6.65 18.85 8.89
C LEU A 87 -7.69 19.78 9.58
N PRO A 88 -7.67 19.98 10.91
CA PRO A 88 -8.56 20.93 11.58
C PRO A 88 -8.38 22.38 11.16
N THR A 89 -7.15 22.83 10.88
CA THR A 89 -6.90 24.21 10.43
C THR A 89 -7.47 24.47 9.03
N GLN A 90 -7.69 23.41 8.25
CA GLN A 90 -8.34 23.43 6.95
C GLN A 90 -9.86 23.18 7.02
N GLY A 91 -10.43 23.07 8.23
CA GLY A 91 -11.86 22.88 8.45
C GLY A 91 -12.36 21.45 8.35
N PHE A 92 -11.46 20.45 8.40
CA PHE A 92 -11.83 19.03 8.42
C PHE A 92 -11.78 18.48 9.84
N CYS A 93 -12.80 17.71 10.20
CA CYS A 93 -12.91 17.09 11.52
C CYS A 93 -13.36 15.63 11.40
N ASP A 94 -13.31 14.91 12.52
CA ASP A 94 -13.87 13.57 12.58
C ASP A 94 -15.39 13.63 12.40
N LEU A 95 -15.91 12.75 11.54
CA LEU A 95 -17.34 12.59 11.25
C LEU A 95 -18.01 11.57 12.17
N ALA A 96 -17.23 10.70 12.80
CA ALA A 96 -17.69 9.62 13.66
C ALA A 96 -16.81 9.45 14.90
N VAL A 97 -17.33 8.71 15.89
CA VAL A 97 -16.59 8.32 17.10
C VAL A 97 -16.23 6.84 17.00
N LYS A 98 -15.00 6.47 17.37
CA LYS A 98 -14.55 5.07 17.38
C LYS A 98 -15.45 4.20 18.25
N GLY A 99 -15.97 3.11 17.69
CA GLY A 99 -16.90 2.22 18.39
C GLY A 99 -18.23 2.88 18.78
N GLY A 100 -18.51 4.08 18.26
CA GLY A 100 -19.77 4.76 18.46
C GLY A 100 -20.93 4.00 17.82
N GLU A 101 -22.13 4.26 18.32
CA GLU A 101 -23.35 3.66 17.78
C GLU A 101 -23.52 4.07 16.30
N THR A 102 -23.82 3.07 15.47
CA THR A 102 -24.28 3.31 14.10
C THR A 102 -25.80 3.36 14.14
N SER A 103 -26.41 4.32 13.44
CA SER A 103 -27.85 4.27 13.25
C SER A 103 -28.20 2.94 12.59
N PRO A 104 -29.09 2.12 13.19
CA PRO A 104 -29.49 0.88 12.56
C PRO A 104 -30.09 1.22 11.19
N PRO A 105 -29.74 0.46 10.13
CA PRO A 105 -30.35 0.65 8.83
C PRO A 105 -31.87 0.48 8.95
N ALA A 106 -32.63 1.10 8.04
CA ALA A 106 -34.07 0.92 8.02
C ALA A 106 -34.43 -0.58 7.85
N ALA A 107 -35.63 -0.98 8.25
CA ALA A 107 -36.03 -2.37 8.18
C ALA A 107 -35.89 -2.92 6.75
N GLY A 108 -35.01 -3.92 6.58
CA GLY A 108 -34.70 -4.52 5.27
C GLY A 108 -33.51 -3.89 4.52
N GLU A 109 -32.91 -2.82 5.03
CA GLU A 109 -31.70 -2.21 4.48
C GLU A 109 -30.42 -2.78 5.09
N LYS A 110 -29.33 -2.74 4.32
CA LYS A 110 -27.99 -3.12 4.77
C LYS A 110 -27.23 -1.90 5.28
N PRO A 111 -26.36 -2.04 6.29
CA PRO A 111 -25.44 -0.96 6.66
C PRO A 111 -24.53 -0.58 5.49
N VAL A 112 -24.14 0.69 5.43
CA VAL A 112 -23.24 1.19 4.39
C VAL A 112 -21.79 0.87 4.73
N MET A 113 -21.05 0.34 3.75
CA MET A 113 -19.59 0.25 3.78
C MET A 113 -19.01 1.10 2.65
N LEU A 114 -18.15 2.06 3.00
CA LEU A 114 -17.40 2.88 2.05
C LEU A 114 -16.00 2.28 1.84
N VAL A 115 -15.69 1.88 0.62
CA VAL A 115 -14.38 1.33 0.23
C VAL A 115 -13.57 2.40 -0.49
N VAL A 116 -12.49 2.86 0.12
CA VAL A 116 -11.58 3.87 -0.44
C VAL A 116 -10.49 3.16 -1.26
N LEU A 117 -10.39 3.49 -2.54
CA LEU A 117 -9.58 2.74 -3.53
C LEU A 117 -8.42 3.55 -4.08
N GLU A 118 -7.24 2.94 -4.14
CA GLU A 118 -6.12 3.49 -4.90
C GLU A 118 -6.17 2.97 -6.36
N HIS A 119 -5.09 2.36 -6.86
CA HIS A 119 -5.11 1.68 -8.15
C HIS A 119 -5.99 0.42 -8.09
N PHE A 120 -7.15 0.45 -8.73
CA PHE A 120 -8.14 -0.63 -8.74
C PHE A 120 -8.72 -0.91 -10.14
N THR A 121 -7.87 -0.86 -11.17
CA THR A 121 -8.25 -1.32 -12.51
C THR A 121 -8.14 -2.84 -12.62
N SER A 122 -8.80 -3.44 -13.61
CA SER A 122 -8.80 -4.89 -13.88
C SER A 122 -7.41 -5.45 -14.18
N ARG A 123 -6.46 -4.57 -14.52
CA ARG A 123 -5.04 -4.88 -14.75
C ARG A 123 -4.18 -4.79 -13.48
N HIS A 124 -4.68 -4.13 -12.44
CA HIS A 124 -3.93 -3.91 -11.21
C HIS A 124 -4.03 -5.07 -10.21
N SER A 125 -3.01 -5.24 -9.37
CA SER A 125 -2.96 -6.33 -8.39
C SER A 125 -4.03 -6.22 -7.32
N VAL A 126 -4.38 -5.00 -6.88
CA VAL A 126 -5.38 -4.79 -5.81
C VAL A 126 -6.75 -5.34 -6.24
N TYR A 127 -7.15 -5.14 -7.50
CA TYR A 127 -8.36 -5.78 -8.05
C TYR A 127 -8.26 -7.29 -7.98
N ARG A 128 -7.10 -7.84 -8.39
CA ARG A 128 -6.90 -9.29 -8.40
C ARG A 128 -7.01 -9.91 -7.02
N THR A 129 -6.53 -9.22 -5.99
CA THR A 129 -6.49 -9.77 -4.63
C THR A 129 -7.73 -9.44 -3.80
N HIS A 130 -8.38 -8.30 -3.99
CA HIS A 130 -9.49 -7.87 -3.10
C HIS A 130 -10.88 -8.00 -3.73
N SER A 131 -11.01 -8.04 -5.06
CA SER A 131 -12.33 -7.90 -5.71
C SER A 131 -13.32 -9.02 -5.38
N THR A 132 -12.86 -10.24 -5.14
CA THR A 132 -13.76 -11.35 -4.77
C THR A 132 -14.34 -11.15 -3.37
N ALA A 133 -13.51 -10.73 -2.41
CA ALA A 133 -13.95 -10.42 -1.05
C ALA A 133 -14.92 -9.23 -1.03
N PHE A 134 -14.63 -8.16 -1.78
CA PHE A 134 -15.54 -7.02 -1.89
C PHE A 134 -16.91 -7.42 -2.47
N ARG A 135 -16.95 -8.28 -3.50
CA ARG A 135 -18.24 -8.81 -4.01
C ARG A 135 -19.01 -9.60 -2.95
N ALA A 136 -18.32 -10.40 -2.14
CA ALA A 136 -18.96 -11.16 -1.06
C ALA A 136 -19.52 -10.25 0.04
N LEU A 137 -18.85 -9.15 0.36
CA LEU A 137 -19.31 -8.18 1.38
C LEU A 137 -20.64 -7.53 1.02
N ARG A 138 -21.04 -7.48 -0.26
CA ARG A 138 -22.35 -7.01 -0.69
C ARG A 138 -23.51 -7.84 -0.14
N ALA A 139 -23.27 -9.05 0.38
CA ALA A 139 -24.29 -9.82 1.07
C ALA A 139 -24.71 -9.15 2.39
N GLY A 140 -23.76 -8.52 3.10
CA GLY A 140 -23.97 -7.90 4.41
C GLY A 140 -24.00 -6.36 4.41
N PHE A 141 -23.50 -5.71 3.35
CA PHE A 141 -23.40 -4.25 3.25
C PHE A 141 -23.96 -3.74 1.92
N THR A 142 -24.40 -2.47 1.91
CA THR A 142 -24.48 -1.69 0.68
C THR A 142 -23.09 -1.11 0.43
N LEU A 143 -22.41 -1.57 -0.62
CA LEU A 143 -21.00 -1.31 -0.83
C LEU A 143 -20.80 -0.12 -1.78
N HIS A 144 -20.24 0.97 -1.26
CA HIS A 144 -19.87 2.15 -2.05
C HIS A 144 -18.35 2.15 -2.28
N GLY A 145 -17.90 1.99 -3.52
CA GLY A 145 -16.50 2.20 -3.89
C GLY A 145 -16.26 3.67 -4.20
N VAL A 146 -15.14 4.24 -3.75
CA VAL A 146 -14.70 5.58 -4.14
C VAL A 146 -13.27 5.53 -4.67
N ALA A 147 -13.10 5.99 -5.91
CA ALA A 147 -11.85 5.90 -6.66
C ALA A 147 -11.59 7.19 -7.43
N MET A 148 -10.32 7.57 -7.56
CA MET A 148 -9.94 8.64 -8.47
C MET A 148 -10.29 8.26 -9.92
N GLU A 149 -10.61 9.26 -10.73
CA GLU A 149 -10.77 9.06 -12.17
C GLU A 149 -9.54 8.35 -12.78
N GLY A 150 -9.78 7.32 -13.58
CA GLY A 150 -8.73 6.51 -14.19
C GLY A 150 -8.12 5.43 -13.28
N SER A 151 -8.47 5.38 -11.99
CA SER A 151 -8.02 4.31 -11.09
C SER A 151 -8.98 3.12 -11.01
N VAL A 152 -10.13 3.20 -11.68
CA VAL A 152 -11.11 2.13 -11.90
C VAL A 152 -11.48 2.03 -13.38
N ASP A 153 -12.02 0.89 -13.79
CA ASP A 153 -12.56 0.66 -15.13
C ASP A 153 -13.96 0.02 -15.07
N ALA A 154 -14.63 -0.08 -16.22
CA ALA A 154 -16.00 -0.59 -16.29
C ALA A 154 -16.17 -2.01 -15.70
N VAL A 155 -15.11 -2.81 -15.64
CA VAL A 155 -15.14 -4.14 -15.02
C VAL A 155 -15.04 -4.03 -13.50
N THR A 156 -14.18 -3.14 -13.00
CA THR A 156 -13.94 -3.03 -11.56
C THR A 156 -15.00 -2.21 -10.83
N GLU A 157 -15.72 -1.32 -11.51
CA GLU A 157 -16.90 -0.63 -10.97
C GLU A 157 -18.00 -1.59 -10.53
N GLN A 158 -18.19 -2.69 -11.28
CA GLN A 158 -19.20 -3.71 -10.99
C GLN A 158 -18.92 -4.53 -9.72
N VAL A 159 -17.78 -4.30 -9.07
CA VAL A 159 -17.45 -4.89 -7.76
C VAL A 159 -18.33 -4.29 -6.66
N PHE A 160 -18.78 -3.05 -6.83
CA PHE A 160 -19.52 -2.27 -5.83
C PHE A 160 -21.00 -2.17 -6.21
N ASP A 161 -21.87 -1.88 -5.22
CA ASP A 161 -23.27 -1.53 -5.52
C ASP A 161 -23.35 -0.13 -6.14
N VAL A 162 -22.48 0.79 -5.68
CA VAL A 162 -22.30 2.12 -6.24
C VAL A 162 -20.80 2.41 -6.33
N CYS A 163 -20.32 2.89 -7.48
CA CYS A 163 -18.94 3.35 -7.64
C CYS A 163 -18.92 4.86 -7.90
N HIS A 164 -18.25 5.58 -7.03
CA HIS A 164 -18.06 7.03 -7.10
C HIS A 164 -16.69 7.32 -7.70
N ARG A 165 -16.67 8.04 -8.83
CA ARG A 165 -15.43 8.58 -9.39
C ARG A 165 -15.23 9.99 -8.85
N VAL A 166 -14.05 10.23 -8.30
CA VAL A 166 -13.67 11.54 -7.75
C VAL A 166 -12.55 12.18 -8.56
N SER A 167 -12.57 13.50 -8.68
CA SER A 167 -11.53 14.26 -9.39
C SER A 167 -10.21 14.16 -8.65
N GLY A 168 -9.08 14.04 -9.36
CA GLY A 168 -7.78 13.82 -8.72
C GLY A 168 -7.34 14.91 -7.74
N SER A 169 -7.63 16.19 -8.03
CA SER A 169 -7.31 17.32 -7.14
C SER A 169 -8.27 17.44 -5.95
N GLU A 170 -9.52 16.99 -6.12
CA GLU A 170 -10.60 17.12 -5.12
C GLU A 170 -10.91 15.80 -4.41
N ALA A 171 -10.20 14.72 -4.73
CA ALA A 171 -10.49 13.36 -4.28
C ALA A 171 -10.68 13.25 -2.77
N PHE A 172 -9.85 13.98 -2.01
CA PHE A 172 -9.97 14.09 -0.56
C PHE A 172 -11.29 14.75 -0.14
N ARG A 173 -11.62 15.93 -0.69
CA ARG A 173 -12.80 16.72 -0.32
C ARG A 173 -14.10 16.03 -0.73
N GLU A 174 -14.14 15.48 -1.94
CA GLU A 174 -15.30 14.75 -2.48
C GLU A 174 -15.54 13.47 -1.67
N THR A 175 -14.50 12.70 -1.36
CA THR A 175 -14.65 11.49 -0.52
C THR A 175 -15.09 11.84 0.90
N TYR A 176 -14.57 12.91 1.50
CA TYR A 176 -15.00 13.38 2.80
C TYR A 176 -16.47 13.81 2.81
N ALA A 177 -16.90 14.57 1.80
CA ALA A 177 -18.30 14.97 1.64
C ALA A 177 -19.23 13.76 1.47
N LEU A 178 -18.81 12.78 0.68
CA LEU A 178 -19.53 11.53 0.49
C LEU A 178 -19.66 10.74 1.80
N ALA A 179 -18.58 10.61 2.58
CA ALA A 179 -18.64 9.93 3.88
C ALA A 179 -19.60 10.65 4.84
N ARG A 180 -19.63 11.99 4.82
CA ARG A 180 -20.54 12.79 5.64
C ARG A 180 -22.01 12.58 5.25
N GLU A 181 -22.30 12.43 3.96
CA GLU A 181 -23.63 12.15 3.45
C GLU A 181 -24.07 10.72 3.75
N LEU A 182 -23.23 9.74 3.38
CA LEU A 182 -23.55 8.32 3.50
C LEU A 182 -23.54 7.79 4.94
N LYS A 183 -22.80 8.46 5.85
CA LYS A 183 -22.60 8.03 7.25
C LYS A 183 -22.26 6.54 7.37
N PRO A 184 -21.16 6.08 6.72
CA PRO A 184 -20.83 4.67 6.64
C PRO A 184 -20.68 4.04 8.02
N ALA A 185 -21.19 2.82 8.18
CA ALA A 185 -20.93 2.00 9.36
C ALA A 185 -19.47 1.51 9.39
N VAL A 186 -18.89 1.29 8.20
CA VAL A 186 -17.50 0.87 8.01
C VAL A 186 -16.85 1.67 6.90
N VAL A 187 -15.64 2.19 7.13
CA VAL A 187 -14.73 2.60 6.06
C VAL A 187 -13.63 1.56 5.91
N TYR A 188 -13.44 1.05 4.70
CA TYR A 188 -12.38 0.13 4.35
C TYR A 188 -11.44 0.77 3.33
N TYR A 189 -10.18 0.98 3.70
CA TYR A 189 -9.14 1.41 2.77
C TYR A 189 -8.55 0.19 2.08
N ALA A 190 -8.67 0.06 0.77
CA ALA A 190 -8.04 -1.04 0.04
C ALA A 190 -6.50 -1.02 0.19
N GLY A 191 -5.93 0.18 0.31
CA GLY A 191 -4.55 0.46 0.68
C GLY A 191 -4.40 1.93 1.07
N VAL A 192 -3.30 2.26 1.74
CA VAL A 192 -2.93 3.63 2.07
C VAL A 192 -1.47 3.87 1.66
N GLY A 193 -1.26 4.81 0.73
CA GLY A 193 0.05 5.34 0.39
C GLY A 193 0.30 5.53 -1.11
N MET A 194 -0.36 4.80 -2.01
CA MET A 194 -0.17 5.00 -3.45
C MET A 194 -0.71 6.34 -3.93
N PHE A 195 -1.81 6.80 -3.34
CA PHE A 195 -2.35 8.13 -3.62
C PHE A 195 -2.37 9.01 -2.37
N PRO A 196 -2.01 10.29 -2.48
CA PRO A 196 -1.99 11.19 -1.33
C PRO A 196 -3.32 11.26 -0.57
N TYR A 197 -4.45 11.25 -1.28
CA TYR A 197 -5.76 11.44 -0.63
C TYR A 197 -6.09 10.32 0.37
N THR A 198 -5.58 9.10 0.20
CA THR A 198 -5.78 8.01 1.18
C THR A 198 -4.97 8.27 2.46
N ILE A 199 -3.79 8.87 2.36
CA ILE A 199 -2.98 9.30 3.51
C ILE A 199 -3.77 10.34 4.31
N TYR A 200 -4.28 11.39 3.66
CA TYR A 200 -5.07 12.43 4.35
C TYR A 200 -6.38 11.87 4.93
N LEU A 201 -7.15 11.09 4.16
CA LEU A 201 -8.41 10.51 4.64
C LEU A 201 -8.20 9.55 5.82
N SER A 202 -7.15 8.72 5.79
CA SER A 202 -6.86 7.76 6.87
C SER A 202 -6.51 8.41 8.21
N ASN A 203 -6.24 9.72 8.21
CA ASN A 203 -6.02 10.53 9.41
C ASN A 203 -7.30 11.18 9.95
N LEU A 204 -8.46 10.91 9.35
CA LEU A 204 -9.79 11.30 9.85
C LEU A 204 -10.59 10.05 10.26
N ARG A 205 -11.52 10.23 11.20
CA ARG A 205 -12.52 9.23 11.56
C ARG A 205 -13.80 9.47 10.76
N LEU A 206 -13.97 8.75 9.66
CA LEU A 206 -15.11 8.81 8.75
C LEU A 206 -16.24 7.84 9.13
N ALA A 207 -15.91 6.74 9.82
CA ALA A 207 -16.86 5.75 10.33
C ALA A 207 -16.47 5.26 11.73
N PRO A 208 -17.41 4.68 12.51
CA PRO A 208 -17.12 4.08 13.81
C PRO A 208 -16.12 2.91 13.76
N LEU A 209 -16.08 2.19 12.64
CA LEU A 209 -15.08 1.15 12.34
C LEU A 209 -14.31 1.53 11.06
N GLN A 210 -12.98 1.61 11.16
CA GLN A 210 -12.10 1.82 10.01
C GLN A 210 -11.06 0.72 9.90
N LEU A 211 -10.96 0.13 8.71
CA LEU A 211 -10.05 -0.98 8.43
C LEU A 211 -9.20 -0.66 7.21
N VAL A 212 -8.03 -1.29 7.11
CA VAL A 212 -7.16 -1.21 5.92
C VAL A 212 -6.76 -2.60 5.46
N GLY A 213 -6.68 -2.77 4.13
CA GLY A 213 -6.25 -3.99 3.47
C GLY A 213 -4.81 -3.96 2.97
N LEU A 214 -4.45 -4.99 2.20
CA LEU A 214 -3.09 -5.25 1.73
C LEU A 214 -2.73 -4.55 0.41
N GLY A 215 -3.48 -3.52 -0.02
CA GLY A 215 -3.18 -2.81 -1.26
C GLY A 215 -1.75 -2.26 -1.28
N HIS A 216 -1.37 -1.54 -0.22
CA HIS A 216 0.02 -1.27 0.12
C HIS A 216 0.36 -2.04 1.40
N GLY A 217 1.05 -3.18 1.26
CA GLY A 217 1.31 -4.15 2.34
C GLY A 217 2.31 -3.68 3.39
N ALA A 218 1.98 -2.62 4.12
CA ALA A 218 2.73 -2.12 5.26
C ALA A 218 1.80 -1.38 6.23
N SER A 219 2.08 -1.50 7.52
CA SER A 219 1.45 -0.72 8.59
C SER A 219 1.36 0.77 8.23
N THR A 220 0.23 1.39 8.55
CA THR A 220 -0.03 2.80 8.25
C THR A 220 0.48 3.73 9.35
N PHE A 221 0.59 3.25 10.59
CA PHE A 221 0.81 4.09 11.77
C PHE A 221 -0.24 5.21 11.93
N CYS A 222 -1.44 5.01 11.37
CA CYS A 222 -2.57 5.92 11.55
C CYS A 222 -3.36 5.50 12.80
N GLY A 223 -3.44 6.35 13.82
CA GLY A 223 -4.26 6.10 15.02
C GLY A 223 -5.77 5.98 14.74
N GLN A 224 -6.18 6.38 13.53
CA GLN A 224 -7.58 6.45 13.11
C GLN A 224 -8.04 5.13 12.46
N LEU A 225 -7.14 4.16 12.24
CA LEU A 225 -7.48 2.85 11.72
C LEU A 225 -7.50 1.82 12.86
N ASP A 226 -8.55 1.01 12.91
CA ASP A 226 -8.79 0.07 14.01
C ASP A 226 -8.17 -1.30 13.77
N GLY A 227 -7.97 -1.67 12.51
CA GLY A 227 -7.37 -2.95 12.18
C GLY A 227 -6.81 -3.03 10.77
N PHE A 228 -5.81 -3.91 10.63
CA PHE A 228 -5.19 -4.27 9.36
C PHE A 228 -5.65 -5.67 8.96
N VAL A 229 -6.44 -5.77 7.89
CA VAL A 229 -7.02 -7.03 7.41
C VAL A 229 -6.05 -7.72 6.48
N VAL A 230 -5.68 -8.95 6.83
CA VAL A 230 -4.67 -9.75 6.14
C VAL A 230 -4.98 -11.24 6.34
N GLU A 231 -4.74 -12.03 5.31
CA GLU A 231 -4.81 -13.49 5.39
C GLU A 231 -3.76 -14.02 6.38
N GLU A 232 -4.14 -14.95 7.23
CA GLU A 232 -3.33 -15.43 8.36
C GLU A 232 -1.97 -16.00 7.94
N ASP A 233 -1.89 -16.59 6.75
CA ASP A 233 -0.67 -17.16 6.19
C ASP A 233 0.30 -16.11 5.60
N PHE A 234 -0.11 -14.85 5.50
CA PHE A 234 0.76 -13.73 5.12
C PHE A 234 1.33 -12.97 6.32
N VAL A 235 0.84 -13.24 7.54
CA VAL A 235 1.31 -12.56 8.75
C VAL A 235 2.64 -13.14 9.20
N GLY A 236 3.68 -12.30 9.19
CA GLY A 236 4.94 -12.57 9.88
C GLY A 236 4.83 -12.25 11.37
N ASP A 237 5.50 -11.19 11.80
CA ASP A 237 5.40 -10.69 13.18
C ASP A 237 4.28 -9.63 13.28
N PRO A 238 3.21 -9.86 14.08
CA PRO A 238 2.17 -8.86 14.33
C PRO A 238 2.69 -7.54 14.91
N ALA A 239 3.85 -7.54 15.58
CA ALA A 239 4.47 -6.32 16.12
C ALA A 239 4.93 -5.33 15.04
N CYS A 240 4.99 -5.74 13.77
CA CYS A 240 5.23 -4.84 12.64
C CYS A 240 4.04 -3.90 12.36
N PHE A 241 2.87 -4.15 12.95
CA PHE A 241 1.64 -3.38 12.74
C PHE A 241 1.33 -2.48 13.92
N SER A 242 0.87 -1.26 13.63
CA SER A 242 0.36 -0.32 14.65
C SER A 242 -1.12 -0.56 14.94
N GLU A 243 -1.82 -1.04 13.93
CA GLU A 243 -3.21 -1.45 13.94
C GLU A 243 -3.32 -2.86 14.53
N ARG A 244 -4.50 -3.21 15.05
CA ARG A 244 -4.77 -4.61 15.40
C ARG A 244 -4.75 -5.46 14.13
N VAL A 245 -3.91 -6.48 14.08
CA VAL A 245 -3.92 -7.45 12.98
C VAL A 245 -5.23 -8.24 13.03
N CYS A 246 -6.04 -8.09 11.98
CA CYS A 246 -7.25 -8.85 11.75
C CYS A 246 -6.91 -10.00 10.80
N ALA A 247 -6.32 -11.07 11.36
CA ALA A 247 -5.97 -12.28 10.61
C ALA A 247 -7.23 -13.04 10.20
N VAL A 248 -7.53 -13.05 8.90
CA VAL A 248 -8.65 -13.81 8.32
C VAL A 248 -8.14 -15.15 7.78
N PRO A 249 -8.99 -16.20 7.65
CA PRO A 249 -8.58 -17.47 7.05
C PRO A 249 -7.85 -17.29 5.71
N ALA A 250 -6.87 -18.14 5.42
CA ALA A 250 -5.98 -18.06 4.24
C ALA A 250 -6.70 -18.06 2.87
N ASP A 251 -7.98 -18.43 2.82
CA ASP A 251 -8.81 -18.47 1.62
C ASP A 251 -9.90 -17.37 1.58
N SER A 252 -9.80 -16.38 2.48
CA SER A 252 -10.81 -15.30 2.61
C SER A 252 -10.78 -14.27 1.48
N MET A 253 -9.64 -14.09 0.81
CA MET A 253 -9.48 -13.12 -0.29
C MET A 253 -9.01 -13.82 -1.57
N PRO A 254 -9.83 -14.72 -2.16
CA PRO A 254 -9.39 -15.54 -3.30
C PRO A 254 -9.10 -14.69 -4.55
N PHE A 255 -7.94 -14.94 -5.15
CA PHE A 255 -7.43 -14.10 -6.24
C PHE A 255 -8.12 -14.38 -7.57
N VAL A 256 -8.36 -13.33 -8.36
CA VAL A 256 -8.75 -13.45 -9.76
C VAL A 256 -7.51 -13.38 -10.67
N PRO A 257 -7.43 -14.21 -11.73
CA PRO A 257 -6.32 -14.16 -12.66
C PRO A 257 -6.28 -12.85 -13.46
N PRO A 258 -5.12 -12.44 -13.99
CA PRO A 258 -5.05 -11.30 -14.91
C PRO A 258 -5.88 -11.54 -16.18
N ALA A 259 -6.72 -10.59 -16.55
CA ALA A 259 -7.67 -10.72 -17.68
C ALA A 259 -7.00 -10.94 -19.05
N GLN A 260 -5.75 -10.51 -19.22
CA GLN A 260 -5.00 -10.59 -20.48
C GLN A 260 -3.98 -11.73 -20.51
N THR A 261 -4.02 -12.64 -19.53
CA THR A 261 -3.13 -13.80 -19.52
C THR A 261 -3.90 -15.04 -19.98
N SER A 262 -3.60 -15.49 -21.20
CA SER A 262 -4.03 -16.80 -21.67
C SER A 262 -3.47 -17.87 -20.72
N ARG A 263 -4.35 -18.52 -19.96
CA ARG A 263 -3.96 -19.66 -19.12
C ARG A 263 -3.57 -20.81 -20.02
N VAL A 264 -2.26 -21.02 -20.18
CA VAL A 264 -1.76 -22.30 -20.65
C VAL A 264 -1.79 -23.21 -19.42
N ALA A 265 -2.85 -24.01 -19.29
CA ALA A 265 -2.83 -25.13 -18.36
C ALA A 265 -1.83 -26.14 -18.89
N GLU A 266 -0.54 -25.93 -18.62
CA GLU A 266 0.46 -26.94 -18.94
C GLU A 266 0.05 -28.23 -18.22
N LYS A 267 0.06 -29.34 -18.95
CA LYS A 267 0.19 -30.65 -18.29
C LYS A 267 1.40 -30.52 -17.38
N ARG A 268 1.20 -30.58 -16.06
CA ARG A 268 2.31 -30.58 -15.10
C ARG A 268 3.14 -31.84 -15.33
N VAL A 269 4.10 -31.75 -16.25
CA VAL A 269 5.08 -32.80 -16.48
C VAL A 269 5.90 -32.93 -15.18
N PRO A 270 5.98 -34.13 -14.57
CA PRO A 270 6.73 -34.34 -13.34
C PRO A 270 8.14 -33.74 -13.42
N PHE A 271 8.61 -33.15 -12.32
CA PHE A 271 9.91 -32.47 -12.28
C PHE A 271 11.05 -33.36 -12.77
N ALA A 272 11.06 -34.65 -12.40
CA ALA A 272 12.05 -35.61 -12.86
C ALA A 272 12.07 -35.78 -14.39
N ILE A 273 10.89 -35.81 -15.04
CA ILE A 273 10.79 -35.89 -16.50
C ILE A 273 11.28 -34.60 -17.13
N ARG A 274 10.87 -33.43 -16.62
CA ARG A 274 11.37 -32.13 -17.11
C ARG A 274 12.89 -32.01 -16.97
N GLN A 275 13.44 -32.50 -15.87
CA GLN A 275 14.88 -32.51 -15.60
C GLN A 275 15.61 -33.40 -16.61
N GLN A 276 15.13 -34.62 -16.87
CA GLN A 276 15.71 -35.52 -17.87
C GLN A 276 15.63 -34.94 -19.28
N GLN A 277 14.48 -34.38 -19.67
CA GLN A 277 14.28 -33.77 -20.98
C GLN A 277 15.15 -32.53 -21.21
N ALA A 278 15.48 -31.81 -20.13
CA ALA A 278 16.33 -30.64 -20.19
C ALA A 278 17.83 -30.98 -20.18
N LEU A 279 18.23 -32.26 -20.07
CA LEU A 279 19.63 -32.66 -20.10
C LEU A 279 20.15 -32.88 -21.54
N PRO A 280 21.36 -32.38 -21.87
CA PRO A 280 22.18 -31.48 -21.05
C PRO A 280 21.56 -30.07 -20.99
N PHE A 281 21.60 -29.45 -19.80
CA PHE A 281 21.04 -28.11 -19.64
C PHE A 281 21.78 -27.10 -20.53
N ALA A 282 21.03 -26.26 -21.23
CA ALA A 282 21.60 -25.13 -21.96
C ALA A 282 22.30 -24.19 -20.97
N LEU A 283 23.56 -23.87 -21.26
CA LEU A 283 24.37 -22.94 -20.49
C LEU A 283 24.51 -21.60 -21.21
N PRO A 284 24.55 -20.46 -20.48
CA PRO A 284 24.38 -20.35 -19.03
C PRO A 284 22.94 -20.65 -18.56
N VAL A 285 22.79 -21.09 -17.31
CA VAL A 285 21.46 -21.22 -16.70
C VAL A 285 20.87 -19.82 -16.52
N ARG A 286 19.78 -19.54 -17.25
CA ARG A 286 19.11 -18.24 -17.24
C ARG A 286 18.10 -18.17 -16.10
N ILE A 287 18.29 -17.23 -15.17
CA ILE A 287 17.44 -17.04 -14.00
C ILE A 287 16.69 -15.72 -14.15
N ALA A 288 15.36 -15.80 -14.28
CA ALA A 288 14.52 -14.61 -14.38
C ALA A 288 14.35 -13.94 -13.01
N VAL A 289 14.53 -12.61 -12.96
CA VAL A 289 14.26 -11.77 -11.79
C VAL A 289 13.14 -10.81 -12.13
N CYS A 290 11.92 -11.11 -11.67
CA CYS A 290 10.73 -10.29 -11.90
C CYS A 290 10.46 -9.42 -10.67
N ALA A 291 10.84 -8.15 -10.72
CA ALA A 291 10.74 -7.25 -9.58
C ALA A 291 10.48 -5.81 -10.02
N SER A 292 9.78 -5.03 -9.21
CA SER A 292 9.80 -3.57 -9.37
C SER A 292 11.16 -3.01 -8.98
N ILE A 293 11.57 -1.89 -9.58
CA ILE A 293 12.90 -1.31 -9.34
C ILE A 293 13.16 -0.99 -7.86
N MET A 294 12.12 -0.63 -7.11
CA MET A 294 12.20 -0.33 -5.67
C MET A 294 12.65 -1.52 -4.81
N LYS A 295 12.48 -2.75 -5.29
CA LYS A 295 12.90 -3.97 -4.60
C LYS A 295 14.38 -4.28 -4.79
N ILE A 296 15.05 -3.63 -5.74
CA ILE A 296 16.45 -3.85 -6.02
C ILE A 296 17.28 -3.06 -5.01
N ASN A 297 17.93 -3.78 -4.11
CA ASN A 297 18.77 -3.21 -3.04
C ASN A 297 20.14 -3.91 -3.00
N PRO A 298 21.13 -3.34 -2.29
CA PRO A 298 22.48 -3.91 -2.21
C PRO A 298 22.52 -5.33 -1.64
N GLY A 299 21.69 -5.64 -0.64
CA GLY A 299 21.62 -6.97 -0.03
C GLY A 299 21.18 -8.03 -1.04
N PHE A 300 20.12 -7.75 -1.80
CA PHE A 300 19.64 -8.62 -2.86
C PHE A 300 20.69 -8.82 -3.96
N LEU A 301 21.32 -7.74 -4.43
CA LEU A 301 22.37 -7.82 -5.46
C LEU A 301 23.60 -8.61 -4.97
N SER A 302 23.96 -8.46 -3.70
CA SER A 302 25.06 -9.21 -3.09
C SER A 302 24.74 -10.70 -3.01
N ALA A 303 23.49 -11.06 -2.67
CA ALA A 303 23.04 -12.45 -2.69
C ALA A 303 23.10 -13.05 -4.10
N LEU A 304 22.71 -12.31 -5.15
CA LEU A 304 22.84 -12.77 -6.53
C LEU A 304 24.30 -12.97 -6.94
N ALA A 305 25.19 -12.05 -6.55
CA ALA A 305 26.62 -12.17 -6.80
C ALA A 305 27.22 -13.39 -6.09
N GLU A 306 26.79 -13.68 -4.85
CA GLU A 306 27.20 -14.86 -4.10
C GLU A 306 26.73 -16.16 -4.77
N VAL A 307 25.49 -16.19 -5.27
CA VAL A 307 24.99 -17.32 -6.08
C VAL A 307 25.87 -17.53 -7.30
N GLN A 308 26.15 -16.47 -8.07
CA GLN A 308 27.01 -16.56 -9.26
C GLN A 308 28.42 -17.06 -8.93
N ALA A 309 29.01 -16.60 -7.84
CA ALA A 309 30.36 -17.01 -7.42
C ALA A 309 30.44 -18.47 -6.96
N ARG A 310 29.36 -19.01 -6.39
CA ARG A 310 29.32 -20.37 -5.83
C ARG A 310 28.76 -21.43 -6.78
N CYS A 311 28.05 -21.02 -7.83
CA CYS A 311 27.52 -21.94 -8.82
C CYS A 311 28.64 -22.69 -9.56
N ARG A 312 28.46 -24.01 -9.72
CA ARG A 312 29.39 -24.88 -10.47
C ARG A 312 29.19 -24.83 -11.99
N VAL A 313 28.18 -24.10 -12.45
CA VAL A 313 27.84 -23.87 -13.85
C VAL A 313 27.63 -22.38 -14.08
N PRO A 314 27.89 -21.85 -15.28
CA PRO A 314 27.66 -20.45 -15.57
C PRO A 314 26.16 -20.12 -15.45
N VAL A 315 25.87 -19.03 -14.73
CA VAL A 315 24.52 -18.51 -14.53
C VAL A 315 24.40 -17.10 -15.12
N GLN A 316 23.21 -16.76 -15.60
CA GLN A 316 22.88 -15.42 -16.10
C GLN A 316 21.56 -14.96 -15.50
N PHE A 317 21.60 -13.90 -14.68
CA PHE A 317 20.39 -13.25 -14.18
C PHE A 317 19.78 -12.35 -15.27
N CYS A 318 18.49 -12.53 -15.56
CA CYS A 318 17.72 -11.76 -16.52
C CYS A 318 16.67 -10.93 -15.76
N PHE A 319 16.92 -9.63 -15.61
CA PHE A 319 16.02 -8.72 -14.88
C PHE A 319 14.86 -8.26 -15.77
N TYR A 320 13.64 -8.59 -15.36
CA TYR A 320 12.39 -8.13 -15.95
C TYR A 320 11.77 -7.12 -14.99
N MET A 321 12.20 -5.87 -15.12
CA MET A 321 11.88 -4.83 -14.15
C MET A 321 10.54 -4.15 -14.45
N GLY A 322 9.70 -4.05 -13.42
CA GLY A 322 8.53 -3.18 -13.44
C GLY A 322 8.90 -1.76 -13.04
N PHE A 323 8.55 -0.79 -13.87
CA PHE A 323 8.52 0.62 -13.50
C PHE A 323 7.07 0.97 -13.17
N ALA A 324 6.78 1.13 -11.88
CA ALA A 324 5.58 1.83 -11.42
C ALA A 324 5.87 3.33 -11.45
#